data_AF-A0A942TGY3-F1
#
_entry.id   AF-A0A942TGY3-F1
#
_cell.length_a   1.000
_cell.length_b   1.000
_cell.length_c   1.000
_cell.angle_alpha   90.00
_cell.angle_beta   90.00
_cell.angle_gamma   90.00
#
_symmetry.space_group_name_H-M   'P 1'
#
loop_
_entity.id
_entity.type
_entity.pdbx_description
1 polymer ?
#
loop_
_entity_poly.entity_id
_entity_poly.type
_entity_poly.pdbx_seq_one_letter_code
_entity_poly.pdbx_strand_id
1 'polypeptide(L)'
;MMYIILFASLLISSLISIWIFKITTRKWLGNLAGFSINTVIIVVAMWVSYMVDEEARIFGYSEFYLIIFYIPILSWINFFILEYIEFKLKANRQSIK
;
A
#
# COMPACT_ATOMS: atom_id res chain seq x y z
N MET A 1 -16.07 5.01 -5.16
CA MET A 1 -15.38 5.17 -3.85
C MET A 1 -14.23 4.17 -3.68
N MET A 2 -14.45 2.87 -3.89
CA MET A 2 -13.41 1.82 -3.80
C MET A 2 -12.10 2.15 -4.54
N TYR A 3 -12.15 2.45 -5.84
CA TYR A 3 -10.93 2.73 -6.63
C TYR A 3 -10.12 3.92 -6.10
N ILE A 4 -10.79 4.93 -5.53
CA ILE A 4 -10.14 6.10 -4.94
C ILE A 4 -9.39 5.68 -3.67
N ILE A 5 -10.00 4.85 -2.82
CA ILE A 5 -9.37 4.31 -1.61
C ILE A 5 -8.13 3.48 -1.98
N LEU A 6 -8.26 2.59 -2.96
CA LEU A 6 -7.14 1.75 -3.42
C LEU A 6 -5.99 2.58 -3.98
N PHE A 7 -6.30 3.59 -4.80
CA PHE A 7 -5.29 4.48 -5.38
C PHE A 7 -4.59 5.33 -4.31
N ALA A 8 -5.35 5.91 -3.37
CA ALA A 8 -4.79 6.67 -2.25
C ALA A 8 -3.92 5.79 -1.35
N SER A 9 -4.37 4.57 -1.04
CA SER A 9 -3.60 3.58 -0.28
C SER A 9 -2.27 3.27 -0.97
N LEU A 10 -2.30 3.03 -2.28
CA LEU A 10 -1.09 2.75 -3.07
C LEU A 10 -0.10 3.91 -3.02
N LEU A 11 -0.57 5.14 -3.25
CA LEU A 11 0.28 6.33 -3.24
C LEU A 11 0.95 6.55 -1.88
N ILE A 12 0.16 6.55 -0.81
CA ILE A 12 0.66 6.81 0.55
C ILE A 12 1.64 5.71 0.96
N SER A 13 1.28 4.44 0.76
CA SER A 13 2.16 3.32 1.10
C SER A 13 3.45 3.29 0.27
N SER A 14 3.39 3.62 -1.03
CA SER A 14 4.56 3.73 -1.89
C SER A 14 5.51 4.82 -1.39
N LEU A 15 5.00 6.02 -1.11
CA LEU A 15 5.83 7.14 -0.64
C LEU A 15 6.54 6.81 0.67
N ILE A 16 5.81 6.23 1.63
CA ILE A 16 6.37 5.88 2.94
C ILE A 16 7.36 4.70 2.82
N SER A 17 7.04 3.69 2.00
CA SER A 17 7.93 2.57 1.71
C SER A 17 9.26 3.04 1.12
N ILE A 18 9.22 3.95 0.15
CA ILE A 18 10.42 4.56 -0.46
C ILE A 18 11.20 5.36 0.57
N TRP A 19 10.52 6.15 1.40
CA TRP A 19 11.16 6.94 2.45
C TRP A 19 11.89 6.06 3.46
N ILE A 20 11.26 5.00 3.95
CA ILE A 20 11.85 4.03 4.87
C ILE A 20 13.01 3.29 4.21
N PHE A 21 12.89 2.91 2.94
CA PHE A 21 13.98 2.29 2.21
C PHE A 21 15.20 3.22 2.11
N LYS A 22 14.99 4.52 1.83
CA LYS A 22 16.08 5.52 1.79
C LYS A 22 16.78 5.69 3.13
N ILE A 23 16.04 5.67 4.24
CA ILE A 23 16.61 5.84 5.59
C ILE A 23 17.34 4.58 6.04
N THR A 24 16.68 3.43 5.91
CA THR A 24 17.19 2.18 6.49
C THR A 24 18.17 1.46 5.58
N THR A 25 18.15 1.74 4.27
CA THR A 25 18.82 1.00 3.19
C THR A 25 18.45 -0.49 3.10
N ARG A 26 17.52 -0.96 3.95
CA ARG A 26 17.08 -2.34 4.04
C ARG A 26 15.74 -2.46 3.30
N LYS A 27 15.76 -3.04 2.10
CA LYS A 27 14.56 -3.22 1.26
C LYS A 27 13.40 -3.89 2.01
N TRP A 28 13.69 -4.93 2.80
CA TRP A 28 12.64 -5.67 3.52
C TRP A 28 11.86 -4.79 4.51
N LEU A 29 12.51 -3.79 5.14
CA LEU A 29 11.84 -2.84 6.02
C LEU A 29 10.90 -1.92 5.24
N GLY A 30 11.31 -1.47 4.06
CA GLY A 30 10.45 -0.73 3.14
C GLY A 30 9.22 -1.55 2.73
N ASN A 31 9.44 -2.81 2.31
CA ASN A 31 8.36 -3.74 1.96
C ASN A 31 7.38 -3.97 3.11
N LEU A 32 7.89 -4.23 4.32
CA LEU A 32 7.08 -4.43 5.51
C LEU A 32 6.26 -3.18 5.83
N ALA A 33 6.86 -1.99 5.74
CA ALA A 33 6.14 -0.75 5.96
C ALA A 33 5.04 -0.52 4.92
N GLY A 34 5.33 -0.74 3.63
CA GLY A 34 4.35 -0.63 2.56
C GLY A 34 3.16 -1.57 2.76
N PHE A 35 3.40 -2.82 3.17
CA PHE A 35 2.35 -3.80 3.52
C PHE A 35 1.51 -3.34 4.73
N SER A 36 2.18 -2.96 5.82
CA SER A 36 1.51 -2.52 7.05
C SER A 36 0.63 -1.29 6.81
N ILE A 37 1.14 -0.30 6.08
CA ILE A 37 0.41 0.94 5.79
C ILE A 37 -0.79 0.68 4.88
N ASN A 38 -0.62 -0.12 3.82
CA ASN A 38 -1.74 -0.51 2.97
C ASN A 38 -2.84 -1.21 3.78
N THR A 39 -2.44 -2.13 4.65
CA THR A 39 -3.39 -2.86 5.52
C THR A 39 -4.13 -1.90 6.43
N VAL A 40 -3.43 -0.99 7.11
CA VAL A 40 -4.06 -0.01 8.00
C VAL A 40 -5.02 0.90 7.24
N ILE A 41 -4.62 1.46 6.11
CA ILE A 41 -5.47 2.35 5.31
C ILE A 41 -6.74 1.63 4.85
N ILE A 42 -6.60 0.40 4.33
CA ILE A 42 -7.72 -0.39 3.84
C ILE A 42 -8.68 -0.77 4.96
N VAL A 43 -8.16 -1.24 6.10
CA VAL A 43 -9.00 -1.62 7.25
C VAL A 43 -9.75 -0.41 7.79
N VAL A 44 -9.08 0.74 7.96
CA VAL A 44 -9.72 1.98 8.41
C VAL A 44 -10.78 2.44 7.41
N ALA A 45 -10.49 2.42 6.11
CA ALA A 45 -11.44 2.82 5.09
C ALA A 45 -12.67 1.90 5.03
N MET A 46 -12.47 0.59 5.21
CA MET A 46 -13.55 -0.39 5.29
C MET A 46 -14.43 -0.13 6.53
N TRP A 47 -13.80 0.10 7.68
CA TRP A 47 -14.51 0.41 8.93
C TRP A 47 -15.35 1.69 8.82
N VAL A 48 -14.76 2.77 8.28
CA VAL A 48 -15.49 4.03 8.07
C VAL A 48 -16.63 3.85 7.08
N SER A 49 -16.41 3.11 5.98
CA SER A 49 -17.45 2.85 4.98
C SER A 49 -18.62 2.07 5.60
N TYR A 50 -18.34 1.06 6.43
CA TYR A 50 -19.37 0.30 7.13
C TYR A 50 -20.17 1.15 8.13
N MET A 51 -19.54 2.10 8.82
CA MET A 51 -20.24 2.96 9.78
C MET A 51 -21.18 3.97 9.13
N VAL A 52 -20.86 4.42 7.91
CA VAL A 52 -21.63 5.43 7.18
C VAL A 52 -22.74 4.79 6.34
N ASP A 53 -22.61 3.51 6.00
CA ASP A 53 -23.57 2.78 5.17
C ASP A 53 -24.64 2.07 6.04
N GLU A 54 -25.82 2.71 6.15
CA GLU A 54 -26.96 2.16 6.89
C GLU A 54 -27.47 0.85 6.27
N GLU A 55 -27.45 0.72 4.94
CA GLU A 55 -27.89 -0.48 4.25
C GLU A 55 -26.95 -1.65 4.57
N ALA A 56 -25.63 -1.43 4.50
CA ALA A 56 -24.65 -2.45 4.87
C ALA A 56 -24.80 -2.92 6.32
N ARG A 57 -25.16 -2.03 7.25
CA ARG A 57 -25.37 -2.37 8.67
C ARG A 57 -26.65 -3.16 8.90
N ILE A 58 -27.71 -2.88 8.14
CA ILE A 58 -29.01 -3.54 8.28
C ILE A 58 -29.02 -4.90 7.56
N PHE A 59 -28.46 -4.95 6.36
CA PHE A 59 -28.51 -6.13 5.49
C PHE A 59 -27.27 -7.04 5.62
N GLY A 60 -26.21 -6.59 6.30
CA GLY A 60 -24.99 -7.37 6.51
C GLY A 60 -24.19 -7.65 5.23
N TYR A 61 -24.57 -7.07 4.10
CA TYR A 61 -23.91 -7.21 2.82
C TYR A 61 -23.36 -5.86 2.37
N SER A 62 -22.09 -5.84 1.98
CA SER A 62 -21.40 -4.61 1.60
C SER A 62 -20.29 -4.95 0.61
N GLU A 63 -20.35 -4.45 -0.63
CA GLU A 63 -19.32 -4.73 -1.65
C GLU A 63 -17.89 -4.38 -1.20
N PHE A 64 -17.77 -3.58 -0.14
CA PHE A 64 -16.50 -3.19 0.48
C PHE A 64 -15.68 -4.34 1.08
N TYR A 65 -16.26 -5.53 1.35
CA TYR A 65 -15.45 -6.69 1.78
C TYR A 65 -14.45 -7.13 0.71
N LEU A 66 -14.71 -6.85 -0.57
CA LEU A 66 -13.81 -7.22 -1.66
C LEU A 66 -12.50 -6.42 -1.63
N ILE A 67 -12.47 -5.26 -0.96
CA ILE A 67 -11.27 -4.42 -0.85
C ILE A 67 -10.11 -5.15 -0.15
N ILE A 68 -10.39 -6.05 0.79
CA ILE A 68 -9.35 -6.76 1.53
C ILE A 68 -8.47 -7.62 0.61
N PHE A 69 -9.05 -8.14 -0.47
CA PHE A 69 -8.33 -8.94 -1.47
C PHE A 69 -7.36 -8.13 -2.33
N TYR A 70 -7.43 -6.80 -2.28
CA TYR A 70 -6.45 -5.93 -2.93
C TYR A 70 -5.18 -5.71 -2.10
N ILE A 71 -5.17 -6.06 -0.80
CA ILE A 71 -3.97 -5.90 0.03
C ILE A 71 -2.76 -6.64 -0.58
N PRO A 72 -2.84 -7.92 -1.01
CA PRO A 72 -1.74 -8.60 -1.66
C PRO A 72 -1.29 -7.92 -2.96
N ILE A 73 -2.24 -7.49 -3.81
CA ILE A 73 -1.97 -6.85 -5.10
C ILE A 73 -1.19 -5.54 -4.89
N LEU A 74 -1.67 -4.67 -3.99
CA LEU A 74 -1.02 -3.41 -3.67
C LEU A 74 0.37 -3.62 -3.05
N SER A 75 0.53 -4.69 -2.26
CA SER A 75 1.81 -5.03 -1.65
C SER A 75 2.83 -5.52 -2.69
N TRP A 76 2.39 -6.28 -3.69
CA TRP A 76 3.23 -6.63 -4.84
C TRP A 76 3.64 -5.42 -5.66
N ILE A 77 2.74 -4.47 -5.90
CA ILE A 77 3.09 -3.23 -6.59
C ILE A 77 4.17 -2.47 -5.82
N ASN A 78 4.02 -2.32 -4.49
CA ASN A 78 5.05 -1.71 -3.64
C ASN A 78 6.40 -2.44 -3.71
N PHE A 79 6.38 -3.77 -3.74
CA PHE A 79 7.58 -4.59 -3.91
C PHE A 79 8.30 -4.27 -5.22
N PHE A 80 7.58 -4.24 -6.35
CA PHE A 80 8.17 -3.92 -7.65
C PHE A 80 8.70 -2.49 -7.72
N ILE A 81 8.01 -1.52 -7.11
CA ILE A 81 8.47 -0.13 -7.02
C ILE A 81 9.82 -0.06 -6.28
N LEU A 82 9.94 -0.75 -5.14
CA LEU A 82 11.19 -0.78 -4.39
C LEU A 82 12.31 -1.51 -5.13
N GLU A 83 12.00 -2.61 -5.81
CA GLU A 83 12.98 -3.35 -6.62
C GLU A 83 13.55 -2.46 -7.73
N TYR A 84 12.68 -1.72 -8.43
CA TYR A 84 13.09 -0.78 -9.48
C TYR A 84 13.98 0.35 -8.93
N ILE A 85 13.62 0.91 -7.77
CA ILE A 85 14.41 1.97 -7.14
C ILE A 85 15.77 1.45 -6.69
N GLU A 86 15.84 0.25 -6.09
CA GLU A 86 17.09 -0.38 -5.71
C GLU A 86 18.00 -0.60 -6.92
N PHE A 87 17.45 -1.14 -8.02
CA PHE A 87 18.17 -1.34 -9.27
C PHE A 87 18.74 -0.02 -9.80
N LYS A 88 17.93 1.04 -9.86
CA LYS A 88 18.36 2.36 -10.33
C LYS A 88 19.46 2.98 -9.45
N LEU A 89 19.34 2.83 -8.12
CA LEU A 89 20.35 3.32 -7.19
C LEU A 89 21.69 2.57 -7.33
N LYS A 90 21.66 1.26 -7.60
CA LYS A 90 22.87 0.48 -7.87
C LYS A 90 23.55 0.89 -9.19
N ALA A 91 22.77 1.06 -10.26
CA ALA A 91 23.29 1.50 -11.56
C ALA A 91 23.98 2.88 -11.48
N ASN A 92 23.35 3.85 -10.81
CA ASN A 92 23.94 5.19 -10.62
C ASN A 92 25.23 5.19 -9.80
N ARG A 93 25.43 4.23 -8.88
CA ARG A 93 26.70 4.11 -8.13
C ARG A 93 27.84 3.56 -8.97
N GLN A 94 27.55 2.77 -10.01
CA GLN A 94 28.55 2.20 -10.89
C GLN A 94 29.03 3.18 -11.96
N SER A 95 28.19 4.14 -12.38
CA SER A 95 28.58 5.17 -13.36
C SER A 95 29.45 6.30 -12.79
N ILE A 96 29.62 6.37 -11.47
CA ILE A 96 30.41 7.40 -10.77
C ILE A 96 31.80 6.87 -10.38
N LYS A 97 32.03 5.56 -10.48
CA LYS A 97 33.34 4.92 -10.25
C LYS A 97 34.08 4.73 -11.57
#